data_AF-A0A941W094-F1
#
_entry.id   AF-A0A941W094-F1
#
_cell.length_a   1.000
_cell.length_b   1.000
_cell.length_c   1.000
_cell.angle_alpha   90.00
_cell.angle_beta   90.00
_cell.angle_gamma   90.00
#
_symmetry.space_group_name_H-M   'P 1'
#
loop_
_entity.id
_entity.type
_entity.pdbx_description
1 polymer ?
#
loop_
_entity_poly.entity_id
_entity_poly.type
_entity_poly.pdbx_seq_one_letter_code
_entity_poly.pdbx_strand_id
1 'polypeptide(L)' 'MSKVLTIRLPEDIENKIRIKAKLKHRSVSGQIKKYISEAMICEENPDLPLGFIKETLEAKAEIEAGLGVEYKFGTIK' A
#
# COMPACT_ATOMS: atom_id res chain seq x y z
N MET A 1 -2.17 21.39 5.63
CA MET A 1 -1.82 22.15 4.42
C MET A 1 -1.15 21.20 3.42
N SER A 2 -1.64 21.17 2.19
CA SER A 2 -1.01 20.37 1.12
C SER A 2 0.26 21.09 0.66
N LYS A 3 1.44 20.51 0.87
CA LYS A 3 2.72 21.07 0.40
C LYS A 3 3.12 20.36 -0.89
N VAL A 4 3.44 21.13 -1.93
CA VAL A 4 3.89 20.59 -3.22
C VAL A 4 5.37 20.23 -3.09
N LEU A 5 5.72 19.00 -3.43
CA LEU A 5 7.09 18.49 -3.47
C LEU A 5 7.41 18.07 -4.90
N THR A 6 8.33 18.78 -5.56
CA THR A 6 8.80 18.45 -6.91
C THR A 6 10.00 17.52 -6.81
N ILE A 7 9.91 16.35 -7.43
CA ILE A 7 10.95 15.31 -7.40
C ILE A 7 11.35 15.01 -8.84
N ARG A 8 12.65 15.01 -9.14
CA ARG A 8 13.15 14.57 -10.45
C ARG A 8 13.27 13.05 -10.44
N LEU A 9 12.58 12.39 -11.38
CA LEU A 9 12.63 10.95 -11.57
C LEU A 9 13.24 10.65 -12.95
N PRO A 10 14.02 9.57 -13.08
CA PRO A 10 14.44 9.10 -14.39
C PRO A 10 13.23 8.56 -15.17
N GLU A 11 13.28 8.73 -16.49
CA GLU A 11 12.15 8.46 -17.41
C GLU A 11 11.65 7.01 -17.33
N ASP A 12 12.58 6.05 -17.13
CA ASP A 12 12.26 4.63 -16.99
C ASP A 12 11.38 4.34 -15.76
N ILE A 13 11.69 4.99 -14.64
CA ILE A 13 10.93 4.85 -13.39
C ILE A 13 9.58 5.57 -13.51
N GLU A 14 9.55 6.76 -14.13
CA GLU A 14 8.29 7.47 -14.38
C GLU A 14 7.31 6.61 -15.18
N ASN A 15 7.77 6.01 -16.28
CA ASN A 15 6.96 5.15 -17.13
C ASN A 15 6.41 3.94 -16.36
N LYS A 16 7.26 3.26 -15.57
CA LYS A 16 6.84 2.14 -14.71
C LYS A 16 5.76 2.55 -13.72
N ILE A 17 5.94 3.69 -13.04
CA ILE A 17 4.95 4.20 -12.07
C ILE A 17 3.65 4.55 -12.78
N ARG A 18 3.71 5.19 -13.95
CA ARG A 18 2.52 5.59 -14.72
C ARG A 18 1.68 4.39 -15.15
N ILE A 19 2.32 3.31 -15.60
CA ILE A 19 1.65 2.05 -15.92
C ILE A 19 0.99 1.46 -14.67
N LYS A 20 1.72 1.37 -13.54
CA LYS A 20 1.19 0.83 -12.27
C LYS A 20 0.04 1.68 -11.72
N ALA A 21 0.14 3.00 -11.81
CA ALA A 21 -0.91 3.94 -11.40
C ALA A 21 -2.19 3.72 -12.22
N LYS A 22 -2.06 3.56 -13.55
CA LYS A 22 -3.18 3.24 -14.45
C LYS A 22 -3.83 1.90 -14.09
N LEU A 23 -3.03 0.86 -13.84
CA LEU A 23 -3.53 -0.47 -13.43
C LEU A 23 -4.26 -0.45 -12.09
N LYS A 24 -3.85 0.42 -11.16
CA LYS A 24 -4.45 0.54 -9.83
C LYS A 24 -5.53 1.63 -9.74
N HIS A 25 -5.94 2.22 -10.88
CA HIS A 25 -6.90 3.32 -10.95
C HIS A 25 -6.55 4.49 -10.02
N ARG A 26 -5.25 4.81 -9.90
CA ARG A 26 -4.72 5.88 -9.03
C ARG A 26 -4.01 6.94 -9.87
N SER A 27 -3.90 8.15 -9.33
CA SER A 27 -3.01 9.17 -9.90
C SER A 27 -1.54 8.78 -9.72
N VAL A 28 -0.65 9.31 -10.56
CA VAL A 28 0.80 9.07 -10.48
C VAL A 28 1.33 9.46 -9.09
N SER A 29 0.97 10.65 -8.62
CA SER A 29 1.33 11.12 -7.27
C SER A 29 0.76 10.25 -6.16
N GLY A 30 -0.47 9.75 -6.32
CA GLY A 30 -1.10 8.83 -5.36
C GLY A 30 -0.39 7.48 -5.30
N GLN A 31 0.09 6.99 -6.44
CA GLN A 31 0.86 5.75 -6.53
C GLN A 31 2.25 5.91 -5.89
N ILE A 32 2.92 7.03 -6.13
CA ILE A 32 4.21 7.37 -5.49
C ILE A 32 4.04 7.44 -3.98
N LYS A 33 3.01 8.16 -3.51
CA LYS A 33 2.72 8.26 -2.07
C LYS A 33 2.52 6.89 -1.44
N LYS A 34 1.77 5.99 -2.10
CA LYS A 34 1.56 4.63 -1.60
C LYS A 34 2.88 3.86 -1.48
N TYR A 35 3.73 3.89 -2.52
CA TYR A 35 5.04 3.21 -2.45
C TYR A 35 5.94 3.77 -1.35
N ILE A 36 5.96 5.09 -1.14
CA ILE A 36 6.75 5.70 -0.06
C ILE A 36 6.21 5.26 1.30
N SER A 37 4.88 5.28 1.51
CA SER A 37 4.29 4.82 2.76
C SER A 37 4.57 3.33 3.02
N GLU A 38 4.46 2.48 2.00
CA GLU A 38 4.78 1.05 2.10
C GLU A 38 6.27 0.84 2.43
N ALA A 39 7.17 1.61 1.82
CA ALA A 39 8.61 1.52 2.08
C ALA A 39 8.96 1.95 3.52
N MET A 40 8.37 3.04 4.02
CA MET A 40 8.56 3.48 5.41
C MET A 40 8.14 2.41 6.41
N ILE A 41 6.96 1.79 6.20
CA ILE A 41 6.48 0.73 7.08
C ILE A 41 7.40 -0.50 7.04
N CYS A 42 7.94 -0.84 5.87
CA CYS A 42 8.90 -1.94 5.75
C CYS A 42 10.23 -1.63 6.45
N GLU A 43 10.68 -0.38 6.42
CA GLU A 43 11.91 0.04 7.10
C GLU A 43 11.74 0.00 8.62
N GLU A 44 10.57 0.39 9.13
CA GLU A 44 10.23 0.30 10.55
C GLU A 44 10.01 -1.15 11.02
N ASN A 45 9.62 -2.06 10.12
CA ASN A 45 9.31 -3.46 10.42
C ASN A 45 10.06 -4.40 9.45
N PRO A 46 11.40 -4.50 9.57
CA PRO A 46 12.24 -5.24 8.62
C PRO A 46 12.00 -6.76 8.64
N ASP A 47 11.46 -7.28 9.73
CA ASP A 47 11.07 -8.68 9.93
C ASP A 47 9.78 -9.06 9.19
N LEU A 48 8.97 -8.09 8.77
CA LEU A 48 7.70 -8.33 8.09
C LEU A 48 7.86 -8.29 6.56
N PRO A 49 7.45 -9.35 5.84
CA PRO A 49 7.43 -9.33 4.38
C PRO A 49 6.50 -8.25 3.84
N LEU A 50 6.90 -7.57 2.76
CA LEU A 50 6.08 -6.54 2.10
C LEU A 50 4.68 -7.05 1.69
N GLY A 51 4.56 -8.33 1.32
CA GLY A 51 3.26 -8.96 1.02
C GLY A 51 2.34 -8.92 2.24
N PHE A 52 2.84 -9.39 3.38
CA PHE A 52 2.12 -9.41 4.65
C PHE A 52 1.69 -8.01 5.09
N ILE A 53 2.57 -7.02 4.95
CA ILE A 53 2.26 -5.61 5.28
C ILE A 53 1.09 -5.11 4.41
N LYS A 54 1.12 -5.38 3.10
CA LYS A 54 0.06 -4.95 2.18
C LYS A 54 -1.29 -5.58 2.51
N GLU A 55 -1.29 -6.90 2.73
CA GLU A 55 -2.51 -7.63 3.09
C GLU A 55 -3.07 -7.14 4.42
N THR A 56 -2.21 -6.88 5.41
CA THR A 56 -2.62 -6.35 6.71
C THR A 56 -3.23 -4.95 6.59
N LEU A 57 -2.63 -4.08 5.77
CA LEU A 57 -3.18 -2.74 5.52
C LEU A 57 -4.53 -2.80 4.78
N GLU A 58 -4.70 -3.75 3.87
CA GLU A 58 -5.96 -4.00 3.17
C GLU A 58 -7.03 -4.52 4.15
N ALA A 59 -6.70 -5.54 4.93
CA ALA A 59 -7.57 -6.10 5.98
C ALA A 59 -8.01 -5.03 6.99
N LYS A 60 -7.09 -4.14 7.40
CA LYS A 60 -7.40 -3.02 8.28
C LYS A 60 -8.43 -2.07 7.63
N ALA A 61 -8.23 -1.73 6.37
CA ALA A 61 -9.16 -0.88 5.63
C ALA A 61 -10.54 -1.55 5.43
N GLU A 62 -10.59 -2.87 5.22
CA GLU A 62 -11.83 -3.64 5.13
C GLU A 62 -12.60 -3.64 6.45
N ILE A 63 -11.90 -3.79 7.58
CA ILE A 63 -12.50 -3.68 8.92
C ILE A 63 -13.06 -2.28 9.15
N GLU A 64 -12.30 -1.22 8.81
CA GLU A 64 -12.77 0.17 8.92
C GLU A 64 -13.97 0.47 8.01
N ALA A 65 -14.06 -0.21 6.86
CA ALA A 65 -15.20 -0.14 5.94
C ALA A 65 -16.41 -0.97 6.39
N GLY A 66 -16.33 -1.69 7.51
CA GLY A 66 -17.39 -2.56 8.02
C GLY A 66 -17.56 -3.88 7.26
N LEU A 67 -16.58 -4.26 6.44
CA LEU A 67 -16.56 -5.52 5.68
C LEU A 67 -15.85 -6.65 6.45
N GLY A 68 -15.34 -6.36 7.66
CA GLY A 68 -14.67 -7.34 8.51
C GLY A 68 -15.62 -8.47 8.93
N VAL A 69 -15.14 -9.71 8.80
CA VAL A 69 -15.86 -10.92 9.24
C VAL A 69 -15.17 -11.49 10.47
N GLU A 70 -15.94 -11.85 11.50
CA GLU A 70 -15.40 -12.52 12.67
C GLU A 70 -14.81 -13.88 12.32
N TYR A 71 -13.56 -14.11 12.72
CA TYR A 71 -12.89 -15.39 12.55
C TYR A 71 -13.48 -16.42 13.53
N LYS A 72 -14.09 -17.48 12.98
CA LYS A 72 -14.63 -18.59 13.78
C LYS A 72 -13.57 -19.67 13.97
N PHE A 73 -13.05 -19.79 15.18
CA PHE A 73 -12.14 -20.88 15.53
C PHE A 73 -12.86 -22.23 15.43
N GLY A 74 -12.29 -23.15 14.64
CA GLY A 74 -12.74 -24.53 14.61
C GLY A 74 -12.40 -25.23 15.93
N THR A 75 -13.37 -25.89 16.55
CA THR A 75 -13.08 -26.80 17.67
C THR A 75 -12.51 -28.08 17.11
N ILE A 76 -11.26 -28.38 17.45
CA ILE A 76 -10.66 -29.69 17.20
C ILE A 76 -11.33 -30.65 18.20
N LYS A 77 -12.11 -31.60 17.70
CA LYS A 77 -12.61 -32.73 18.48
C LYS A 77 -11.63 -33.89 18.41
#